data_AF-A0A9D1G1M4-F1
#
_entry.id   AF-A0A9D1G1M4-F1
#
_cell.length_a   1.000
_cell.length_b   1.000
_cell.length_c   1.000
_cell.angle_alpha   90.00
_cell.angle_beta   90.00
_cell.angle_gamma   90.00
#
_symmetry.space_group_name_H-M   'P 1'
#
loop_
_entity.id
_entity.type
_entity.pdbx_description
1 polymer ?
#
loop_
_entity_poly.entity_id
_entity_poly.type
_entity_poly.pdbx_seq_one_letter_code
_entity_poly.pdbx_strand_id
1 'polypeptide(L)'
;MFLVGGVGMAMLGSHAAGLALMGAQLGALILGGLFMRFWPVREGSMPRPQAGDFKDAVSSILGVCGNMVVFSVGAALLTQSLSGAPRVAVRMVAELAMGMQAGSGAGLPLPLLGALAGFTGVCIVWQNAAVLRDCGIGMRALLPVKLLHALLCFALCLPASAIPGPARAVFSPAHPATALLPDSFAALTLLALAIAGNLWYNRKRTL
;
A
#
# COMPACT_ATOMS: atom_id res chain seq x y z
N MET A 1 7.99 7.58 1.88
CA MET A 1 8.59 8.25 0.70
C MET A 1 7.94 7.87 -0.63
N PHE A 2 7.76 6.58 -0.93
CA PHE A 2 7.21 6.14 -2.22
C PHE A 2 5.83 6.73 -2.54
N LEU A 3 4.90 6.79 -1.58
CA LEU A 3 3.57 7.37 -1.83
C LEU A 3 3.58 8.88 -2.10
N VAL A 4 4.47 9.64 -1.45
CA VAL A 4 4.49 11.10 -1.58
C VAL A 4 5.25 11.53 -2.84
N GLY A 5 6.45 10.97 -3.04
CA GLY A 5 7.29 11.28 -4.21
C GLY A 5 6.94 10.45 -5.44
N GLY A 6 6.94 9.12 -5.32
CA GLY A 6 6.71 8.22 -6.45
C GLY A 6 5.25 8.24 -6.93
N VAL A 7 4.30 8.04 -6.03
CA VAL A 7 2.87 8.03 -6.40
C VAL A 7 2.35 9.46 -6.53
N GLY A 8 2.47 10.29 -5.50
CA GLY A 8 1.97 11.66 -5.50
C GLY A 8 2.56 12.52 -6.63
N MET A 9 3.86 12.81 -6.57
CA MET A 9 4.49 13.70 -7.55
C MET A 9 4.64 13.06 -8.94
N ALA A 10 5.17 11.83 -9.02
CA ALA A 10 5.50 11.26 -10.33
C ALA A 10 4.33 10.58 -11.07
N MET A 11 3.31 10.05 -10.36
CA MET A 11 2.17 9.38 -11.01
C MET A 11 0.89 10.21 -11.01
N LEU A 12 0.60 10.93 -9.92
CA LEU A 12 -0.61 11.72 -9.76
C LEU A 12 -0.40 13.21 -10.09
N GLY A 13 0.85 13.65 -10.26
CA GLY A 13 1.19 15.06 -10.51
C GLY A 13 0.92 15.99 -9.31
N SER A 14 0.79 15.44 -8.10
CA SER A 14 0.44 16.21 -6.92
C SER A 14 1.04 15.68 -5.61
N HIS A 15 1.76 16.56 -4.93
CA HIS A 15 2.28 16.33 -3.58
C HIS A 15 1.15 16.14 -2.56
N ALA A 16 0.08 16.94 -2.66
CA ALA A 16 -1.04 16.88 -1.73
C ALA A 16 -1.80 15.56 -1.83
N ALA A 17 -1.94 15.01 -3.05
CA ALA A 17 -2.50 13.67 -3.26
C ALA A 17 -1.62 12.60 -2.59
N GLY A 18 -0.30 12.70 -2.77
CA GLY A 18 0.66 11.81 -2.12
C GLY A 18 0.56 11.85 -0.59
N LEU A 19 0.43 13.03 0.01
CA LEU A 19 0.25 13.19 1.46
C LEU A 19 -1.09 12.62 1.95
N ALA A 20 -2.18 12.85 1.21
CA ALA A 20 -3.49 12.31 1.55
C ALA A 20 -3.49 10.77 1.53
N LEU A 21 -2.89 10.16 0.51
CA LEU A 21 -2.74 8.71 0.40
C LEU A 21 -1.86 8.15 1.53
N MET A 22 -0.79 8.86 1.88
CA MET A 22 0.10 8.49 3.00
C MET A 22 -0.64 8.53 4.33
N GLY A 23 -1.38 9.60 4.61
CA GLY A 23 -2.21 9.72 5.80
C GLY A 23 -3.27 8.62 5.89
N ALA A 24 -3.92 8.30 4.77
CA ALA A 24 -4.89 7.22 4.68
C ALA A 24 -4.25 5.84 4.96
N GLN A 25 -3.06 5.56 4.42
CA GLN A 25 -2.32 4.32 4.74
C GLN A 25 -1.96 4.22 6.22
N LEU A 26 -1.40 5.29 6.81
CA LEU A 26 -1.03 5.29 8.23
C LEU A 26 -2.26 5.12 9.13
N GLY A 27 -3.34 5.84 8.83
CA GLY A 27 -4.61 5.70 9.54
C GLY A 27 -5.19 4.30 9.42
N ALA A 28 -5.17 3.71 8.21
CA ALA A 28 -5.64 2.35 7.97
C ALA A 28 -4.78 1.29 8.69
N LEU A 29 -3.46 1.50 8.84
CA LEU A 29 -2.60 0.63 9.65
C LEU A 29 -2.97 0.69 11.13
N ILE A 30 -3.18 1.89 11.68
CA ILE A 30 -3.55 2.09 13.08
C ILE A 30 -4.93 1.49 13.36
N LEU A 31 -5.93 1.81 12.53
CA LEU A 31 -7.29 1.27 12.66
C LEU A 31 -7.32 -0.25 12.44
N GLY A 32 -6.56 -0.76 11.46
CA GLY A 32 -6.42 -2.18 11.20
C GLY A 32 -5.81 -2.92 12.39
N GLY A 33 -4.73 -2.37 12.98
CA GLY A 33 -4.12 -2.91 14.20
C GLY A 33 -5.08 -2.92 15.39
N LEU A 34 -5.89 -1.87 15.54
CA LEU A 34 -6.92 -1.79 16.59
C LEU A 34 -8.06 -2.79 16.35
N PHE A 35 -8.51 -2.97 15.11
CA PHE A 35 -9.55 -3.95 14.78
C PHE A 35 -9.07 -5.38 15.01
N MET A 36 -7.86 -5.67 14.53
CA MET A 36 -7.21 -6.96 14.68
C MET A 36 -6.96 -7.30 16.15
N ARG A 37 -6.78 -6.30 17.03
CA ARG A 37 -6.73 -6.51 18.49
C ARG A 37 -7.91 -7.33 19.01
N PHE A 38 -9.10 -7.27 18.42
CA PHE A 38 -10.28 -8.02 18.87
C PHE A 38 -10.38 -9.42 18.28
N TRP A 39 -9.58 -9.75 17.26
CA TRP A 39 -9.62 -11.06 16.60
C TRP A 39 -8.82 -12.11 17.39
N PRO A 40 -9.36 -13.32 17.63
CA PRO A 40 -8.61 -14.40 18.26
C PRO A 40 -7.59 -14.97 17.26
N VAL A 41 -6.30 -14.84 17.55
CA VAL A 41 -5.23 -15.46 16.76
C VAL A 41 -4.70 -16.69 17.47
N ARG A 42 -4.72 -17.82 16.75
CA ARG A 42 -4.05 -19.05 17.19
C ARG A 42 -2.54 -18.82 17.25
N GLU A 43 -1.97 -19.09 18.41
CA GLU A 43 -0.53 -19.01 18.63
C GLU A 43 0.14 -20.21 17.95
N GLY A 44 0.66 -19.98 16.74
CA GLY A 44 1.76 -20.78 16.21
C GLY A 44 3.08 -20.17 16.65
N SER A 45 4.09 -21.00 16.86
CA SER A 45 5.48 -20.56 17.02
C SER A 45 5.90 -19.78 15.76
N MET A 46 5.73 -18.45 15.78
CA MET A 46 6.20 -17.62 14.68
C MET A 46 7.73 -17.75 14.61
N PRO A 47 8.30 -18.12 13.46
CA PRO A 47 9.74 -18.13 13.28
C PRO A 47 10.32 -16.77 13.71
N ARG A 48 11.35 -16.77 14.54
CA ARG A 48 12.04 -15.52 14.87
C ARG A 48 12.68 -14.96 13.60
N PRO A 49 12.59 -13.63 13.35
CA PRO A 49 13.33 -13.03 12.25
C PRO A 49 14.82 -13.33 12.42
N GLN A 50 15.41 -14.03 11.47
CA GLN A 50 16.86 -14.20 11.42
C GLN A 50 17.46 -12.98 10.72
N ALA A 51 18.57 -12.47 11.22
CA ALA A 51 19.34 -11.45 10.50
C ALA A 51 19.93 -12.12 9.25
N GLY A 52 19.42 -11.75 8.07
CA GLY A 52 19.95 -12.23 6.79
C GLY A 52 21.33 -11.63 6.52
N ASP A 53 22.12 -12.32 5.69
CA ASP A 53 23.40 -11.78 5.23
C ASP A 53 23.22 -10.79 4.06
N PHE A 54 24.32 -10.24 3.55
CA PHE A 54 24.28 -9.34 2.38
C PHE A 54 23.69 -10.02 1.13
N LYS A 55 23.94 -11.32 0.93
CA LYS A 55 23.45 -12.09 -0.20
C LYS A 55 21.93 -12.26 -0.11
N ASP A 56 21.39 -12.48 1.08
CA ASP A 56 19.95 -12.53 1.34
C ASP A 56 19.29 -11.18 1.04
N ALA A 57 19.94 -10.08 1.41
CA ALA A 57 19.46 -8.73 1.07
C ALA A 57 19.42 -8.50 -0.45
N VAL A 58 20.49 -8.85 -1.17
CA VAL A 58 20.53 -8.74 -2.65
C VAL A 58 19.48 -9.63 -3.30
N SER A 59 19.36 -10.88 -2.86
CA SER A 59 18.36 -11.84 -3.35
C SER A 59 16.93 -11.33 -3.12
N SER A 60 16.67 -10.75 -1.94
CA SER A 60 15.38 -10.14 -1.61
C SER A 60 15.06 -8.95 -2.52
N ILE A 61 16.01 -8.04 -2.75
CA ILE A 61 15.83 -6.91 -3.67
C ILE A 61 15.56 -7.41 -5.09
N LEU A 62 16.34 -8.35 -5.60
CA LEU A 62 16.14 -8.95 -6.92
C LEU A 62 14.79 -9.66 -7.02
N GLY A 63 14.34 -10.32 -5.96
CA GLY A 63 13.03 -10.95 -5.88
C GLY A 63 11.89 -9.94 -5.96
N VAL A 64 11.99 -8.81 -5.25
CA VAL A 64 11.01 -7.72 -5.32
C VAL A 64 10.98 -7.10 -6.71
N CYS A 65 12.14 -6.72 -7.24
CA CYS A 65 12.27 -6.11 -8.57
C CYS A 65 11.79 -7.06 -9.69
N GLY A 66 12.20 -8.33 -9.64
CA GLY A 66 11.83 -9.34 -10.62
C GLY A 66 10.32 -9.60 -10.63
N ASN A 67 9.69 -9.73 -9.45
CA ASN A 67 8.25 -9.84 -9.36
C ASN A 67 7.54 -8.60 -9.91
N MET A 68 8.05 -7.40 -9.63
CA MET A 68 7.48 -6.18 -10.19
C MET A 68 7.50 -6.20 -11.73
N VAL A 69 8.63 -6.58 -12.35
CA VAL A 69 8.75 -6.70 -13.81
C VAL A 69 7.76 -7.74 -14.37
N VAL A 70 7.67 -8.93 -13.76
CA VAL A 70 6.76 -9.99 -14.22
C VAL A 70 5.30 -9.51 -14.21
N PHE A 71 4.86 -8.87 -13.12
CA PHE A 71 3.49 -8.39 -13.02
C PHE A 71 3.22 -7.19 -13.94
N SER A 72 4.16 -6.26 -14.10
CA SER A 72 4.01 -5.13 -15.01
C SER A 72 3.96 -5.58 -16.48
N VAL A 73 4.85 -6.49 -16.90
CA VAL A 73 4.85 -7.06 -18.25
C VAL A 73 3.61 -7.92 -18.47
N GLY A 74 3.26 -8.79 -17.52
CA GLY A 74 2.05 -9.61 -17.58
C GLY A 74 0.78 -8.76 -17.72
N ALA A 75 0.64 -7.70 -16.93
CA ALA A 75 -0.46 -6.76 -17.05
C ALA A 75 -0.47 -6.03 -18.41
N ALA A 76 0.71 -5.68 -18.94
CA ALA A 76 0.81 -5.09 -20.27
C ALA A 76 0.33 -6.05 -21.37
N LEU A 77 0.73 -7.33 -21.31
CA LEU A 77 0.30 -8.38 -22.24
C LEU A 77 -1.21 -8.63 -22.15
N LEU A 78 -1.74 -8.80 -20.94
CA LEU A 78 -3.18 -9.03 -20.69
C LEU A 78 -4.05 -7.85 -21.13
N THR A 79 -3.48 -6.64 -21.17
CA THR A 79 -4.22 -5.43 -21.56
C THR A 79 -4.03 -5.02 -23.01
N GLN A 80 -3.31 -5.79 -23.84
CA GLN A 80 -3.09 -5.45 -25.25
C GLN A 80 -4.39 -5.30 -26.04
N SER A 81 -5.35 -6.21 -25.80
CA SER A 81 -6.66 -6.22 -26.48
C SER A 81 -7.75 -5.50 -25.69
N LEU A 82 -7.43 -4.94 -24.52
CA LEU A 82 -8.38 -4.25 -23.66
C LEU A 82 -8.29 -2.74 -23.87
N SER A 83 -9.43 -2.06 -23.82
CA SER A 83 -9.52 -0.60 -23.85
C SER A 83 -10.45 -0.11 -22.73
N GLY A 84 -10.38 1.18 -22.42
CA GLY A 84 -11.24 1.79 -21.40
C GLY A 84 -11.08 1.18 -20.01
N ALA A 85 -12.19 1.10 -19.27
CA ALA A 85 -12.20 0.70 -17.85
C ALA A 85 -11.59 -0.69 -17.55
N PRO A 86 -11.85 -1.76 -18.34
CA PRO A 86 -11.22 -3.07 -18.12
C PRO A 86 -9.69 -3.02 -18.12
N ARG A 87 -9.08 -2.26 -19.03
CA ARG A 87 -7.62 -2.10 -19.10
C ARG A 87 -7.07 -1.43 -17.84
N VAL A 88 -7.74 -0.40 -17.36
CA VAL A 88 -7.36 0.30 -16.14
C VAL A 88 -7.48 -0.64 -14.94
N ALA A 89 -8.60 -1.35 -14.81
CA ALA A 89 -8.83 -2.31 -13.72
C ALA A 89 -7.76 -3.40 -13.64
N VAL A 90 -7.38 -4.02 -14.77
CA VAL A 90 -6.33 -5.05 -14.79
C VAL A 90 -4.99 -4.48 -14.32
N ARG A 91 -4.61 -3.27 -14.78
CA ARG A 91 -3.37 -2.61 -14.35
C ARG A 91 -3.39 -2.26 -12.87
N MET A 92 -4.52 -1.77 -12.38
CA MET A 92 -4.74 -1.42 -10.97
C MET A 92 -4.65 -2.63 -10.03
N VAL A 93 -5.16 -3.77 -10.46
CA VAL A 93 -5.13 -5.01 -9.65
C VAL A 93 -3.76 -5.67 -9.70
N ALA A 94 -3.07 -5.64 -10.85
CA ALA A 94 -1.80 -6.32 -11.01
C ALA A 94 -0.70 -5.74 -10.11
N GLU A 95 -0.47 -4.43 -10.19
CA GLU A 95 0.61 -3.75 -9.47
C GLU A 95 0.32 -2.25 -9.25
N LEU A 96 0.87 -1.68 -8.18
CA LEU A 96 0.50 -0.37 -7.67
C LEU A 96 0.93 0.80 -8.57
N ALA A 97 2.15 0.78 -9.12
CA ALA A 97 2.76 1.90 -9.84
C ALA A 97 2.03 2.22 -11.15
N MET A 98 2.01 1.26 -12.09
CA MET A 98 1.27 1.43 -13.36
C MET A 98 -0.24 1.52 -13.13
N GLY A 99 -0.74 0.86 -12.08
CA GLY A 99 -2.13 0.95 -11.66
C GLY A 99 -2.55 2.35 -11.26
N MET A 100 -1.74 3.03 -10.46
CA MET A 100 -1.97 4.42 -10.04
C MET A 100 -1.92 5.40 -11.21
N GLN A 101 -0.92 5.25 -12.09
CA GLN A 101 -0.80 6.10 -13.28
C GLN A 101 -1.99 5.91 -14.22
N ALA A 102 -2.41 4.66 -14.47
CA ALA A 102 -3.57 4.36 -15.29
C ALA A 102 -4.87 4.89 -14.67
N GLY A 103 -5.05 4.70 -13.36
CA GLY A 103 -6.22 5.18 -12.62
C GLY A 103 -6.33 6.70 -12.60
N SER A 104 -5.20 7.40 -12.43
CA SER A 104 -5.15 8.86 -12.51
C SER A 104 -5.46 9.36 -13.92
N GLY A 105 -4.85 8.76 -14.95
CA GLY A 105 -5.16 9.10 -16.35
C GLY A 105 -6.60 8.84 -16.75
N ALA A 106 -7.28 7.90 -16.08
CA ALA A 106 -8.71 7.63 -16.24
C ALA A 106 -9.62 8.56 -15.39
N GLY A 107 -9.05 9.51 -14.64
CA GLY A 107 -9.79 10.47 -13.83
C GLY A 107 -10.45 9.87 -12.58
N LEU A 108 -9.88 8.80 -12.00
CA LEU A 108 -10.47 8.17 -10.83
C LEU A 108 -10.45 9.09 -9.60
N PRO A 109 -11.52 9.09 -8.79
CA PRO A 109 -11.60 9.90 -7.59
C PRO A 109 -10.60 9.42 -6.51
N LEU A 110 -10.14 10.35 -5.69
CA LEU A 110 -9.15 10.12 -4.64
C LEU A 110 -9.47 8.92 -3.71
N PRO A 111 -10.72 8.66 -3.30
CA PRO A 111 -11.04 7.46 -2.51
C PRO A 111 -10.69 6.16 -3.21
N LEU A 112 -10.94 6.04 -4.52
CA LEU A 112 -10.59 4.86 -5.29
C LEU A 112 -9.07 4.72 -5.43
N LEU A 113 -8.34 5.81 -5.62
CA LEU A 113 -6.88 5.80 -5.58
C LEU A 113 -6.36 5.39 -4.17
N GLY A 114 -7.03 5.84 -3.11
CA GLY A 114 -6.79 5.42 -1.72
C GLY A 114 -6.96 3.91 -1.53
N ALA A 115 -8.04 3.35 -2.06
CA ALA A 115 -8.29 1.91 -2.02
C ALA A 115 -7.14 1.12 -2.68
N LEU A 116 -6.65 1.60 -3.82
CA LEU A 116 -5.54 0.97 -4.54
C LEU A 116 -4.22 1.07 -3.79
N ALA A 117 -3.92 2.24 -3.23
CA ALA A 117 -2.77 2.42 -2.37
C ALA A 117 -2.80 1.45 -1.20
N GLY A 118 -3.98 1.21 -0.62
CA GLY A 118 -4.16 0.24 0.44
C GLY A 118 -4.04 -1.22 -0.01
N PHE A 119 -4.58 -1.56 -1.19
CA PHE A 119 -4.53 -2.92 -1.73
C PHE A 119 -3.11 -3.32 -2.18
N THR A 120 -2.31 -2.37 -2.66
CA THR A 120 -0.92 -2.54 -3.12
C THR A 120 -0.72 -3.44 -4.36
N GLY A 121 -1.79 -4.02 -4.90
CA GLY A 121 -1.75 -4.90 -6.07
C GLY A 121 -1.41 -6.37 -5.73
N VAL A 122 -1.81 -7.28 -6.61
CA VAL A 122 -1.57 -8.74 -6.46
C VAL A 122 -0.08 -9.04 -6.40
N CYS A 123 0.76 -8.27 -7.10
CA CYS A 123 2.22 -8.38 -7.06
C CYS A 123 2.77 -8.35 -5.62
N ILE A 124 2.33 -7.37 -4.81
CA ILE A 124 2.79 -7.22 -3.42
C ILE A 124 2.16 -8.26 -2.50
N VAL A 125 0.90 -8.62 -2.72
CA VAL A 125 0.24 -9.71 -1.97
C VAL A 125 0.98 -11.04 -2.18
N TRP A 126 1.39 -11.32 -3.42
CA TRP A 126 2.15 -12.51 -3.77
C TRP A 126 3.54 -12.52 -3.12
N GLN A 127 4.27 -11.40 -3.17
CA GLN A 127 5.56 -11.26 -2.52
C GLN A 127 5.46 -11.49 -1.00
N ASN A 128 4.46 -10.88 -0.36
CA ASN A 128 4.21 -11.09 1.07
C ASN A 128 3.83 -12.53 1.39
N ALA A 129 3.05 -13.19 0.53
CA ALA A 129 2.69 -14.59 0.70
C ALA A 129 3.91 -15.52 0.59
N ALA A 130 4.85 -15.21 -0.31
CA ALA A 130 6.09 -15.98 -0.45
C ALA A 130 6.96 -15.90 0.81
N VAL A 131 7.11 -14.69 1.37
CA VAL A 131 7.89 -14.46 2.60
C VAL A 131 7.20 -15.07 3.84
N LEU A 132 5.87 -14.99 3.92
CA LEU A 132 5.11 -15.44 5.09
C LEU A 132 4.67 -16.91 5.00
N ARG A 133 5.02 -17.61 3.92
CA ARG A 133 4.69 -19.02 3.71
C ARG A 133 5.24 -19.90 4.83
N ASP A 134 6.45 -19.61 5.29
CA ASP A 134 7.11 -20.36 6.37
C ASP A 134 6.44 -20.14 7.74
N CYS A 135 5.67 -19.05 7.87
CA CYS A 135 4.80 -18.79 9.02
C CYS A 135 3.42 -19.45 8.87
N GLY A 136 3.18 -20.25 7.82
CA GLY A 136 1.88 -20.85 7.50
C GLY A 136 0.84 -19.87 6.97
N ILE A 137 1.24 -18.64 6.62
CA ILE A 137 0.33 -17.60 6.14
C ILE A 137 0.37 -17.56 4.62
N GLY A 138 -0.67 -18.11 4.00
CA GLY A 138 -0.84 -18.12 2.55
C GLY A 138 -1.62 -16.91 2.02
N MET A 139 -1.70 -16.82 0.69
CA MET A 139 -2.39 -15.76 -0.03
C MET A 139 -3.87 -15.59 0.39
N ARG A 140 -4.55 -16.71 0.71
CA ARG A 140 -5.95 -16.72 1.19
C ARG A 140 -6.15 -15.99 2.52
N ALA A 141 -5.13 -15.95 3.37
CA ALA A 141 -5.18 -15.22 4.63
C ALA A 141 -4.79 -13.73 4.45
N LEU A 142 -3.88 -13.44 3.52
CA LEU A 142 -3.41 -12.07 3.26
C LEU A 142 -4.42 -11.25 2.46
N LEU A 143 -5.14 -11.86 1.52
CA LEU A 143 -6.06 -11.15 0.64
C LEU A 143 -7.19 -10.45 1.41
N PRO A 144 -7.90 -11.09 2.37
CA PRO A 144 -8.93 -10.40 3.16
C PRO A 144 -8.39 -9.23 3.99
N VAL A 145 -7.19 -9.36 4.57
CA VAL A 145 -6.55 -8.30 5.35
C VAL A 145 -6.22 -7.10 4.44
N LYS A 146 -5.72 -7.37 3.24
CA LYS A 146 -5.40 -6.33 2.25
C LYS A 146 -6.65 -5.66 1.69
N LEU A 147 -7.74 -6.41 1.50
CA LEU A 147 -9.03 -5.85 1.10
C LEU A 147 -9.63 -4.97 2.22
N LEU A 148 -9.56 -5.41 3.48
CA LEU A 148 -9.97 -4.58 4.61
C LEU A 148 -9.14 -3.30 4.68
N HIS A 149 -7.82 -3.40 4.51
CA HIS A 149 -6.94 -2.25 4.50
C HIS A 149 -7.25 -1.29 3.35
N ALA A 150 -7.54 -1.81 2.15
CA ALA A 150 -8.01 -1.02 1.01
C ALA A 150 -9.33 -0.28 1.32
N LEU A 151 -10.30 -0.96 1.95
CA LEU A 151 -11.56 -0.34 2.37
C LEU A 151 -11.35 0.78 3.40
N LEU A 152 -10.43 0.59 4.37
CA LEU A 152 -10.08 1.63 5.33
C LEU A 152 -9.42 2.83 4.65
N CYS A 153 -8.48 2.60 3.73
CA CYS A 153 -7.87 3.69 2.96
C CYS A 153 -8.90 4.44 2.10
N PHE A 154 -9.83 3.72 1.46
CA PHE A 154 -10.95 4.32 0.74
C PHE A 154 -11.77 5.24 1.65
N ALA A 155 -12.19 4.72 2.81
CA ALA A 155 -13.02 5.45 3.75
C ALA A 155 -12.31 6.70 4.31
N LEU A 156 -11.01 6.60 4.62
CA LEU A 156 -10.22 7.72 5.10
C LEU A 156 -9.96 8.80 4.04
N CYS A 157 -10.05 8.45 2.76
CA CYS A 157 -9.98 9.40 1.66
C CYS A 157 -11.34 10.05 1.32
N LEU A 158 -12.48 9.52 1.80
CA LEU A 158 -13.81 10.09 1.54
C LEU A 158 -13.95 11.54 2.04
N PRO A 159 -13.55 11.90 3.29
CA PRO A 159 -13.65 13.29 3.77
C PRO A 159 -12.86 14.27 2.91
N ALA A 160 -11.67 13.86 2.44
CA ALA A 160 -10.84 14.67 1.56
C ALA A 160 -11.49 14.93 0.19
N SER A 161 -12.36 14.01 -0.27
CA SER A 161 -13.14 14.17 -1.50
C SER A 161 -14.46 14.91 -1.35
N ALA A 162 -15.01 14.98 -0.13
CA ALA A 162 -16.29 15.61 0.17
C ALA A 162 -16.21 17.14 0.32
N ILE A 163 -15.01 17.69 0.52
CA ILE A 163 -14.80 19.13 0.63
C ILE A 163 -14.42 19.64 -0.79
N PRO A 164 -15.25 20.51 -1.44
CA PRO A 164 -15.08 20.88 -2.85
C PRO A 164 -13.77 21.61 -3.20
N GLY A 165 -13.13 22.24 -2.20
CA GLY A 165 -11.86 22.97 -2.34
C GLY A 165 -10.60 22.08 -2.34
N PRO A 166 -10.35 21.23 -1.32
CA PRO A 166 -9.17 20.40 -1.24
C PRO A 166 -9.16 19.29 -2.30
N ALA A 167 -10.29 18.72 -2.73
CA ALA A 167 -10.28 17.73 -3.82
C ALA A 167 -9.74 18.30 -5.15
N ARG A 168 -10.05 19.56 -5.47
CA ARG A 168 -9.48 20.28 -6.62
C ARG A 168 -8.03 20.71 -6.38
N ALA A 169 -7.68 21.18 -5.18
CA ALA A 169 -6.31 21.56 -4.83
C ALA A 169 -5.36 20.35 -4.80
N VAL A 170 -5.87 19.16 -4.45
CA VAL A 170 -5.15 17.88 -4.42
C VAL A 170 -4.78 17.40 -5.81
N PHE A 171 -5.41 17.86 -6.89
CA PHE A 171 -4.99 17.58 -8.27
C PHE A 171 -4.51 18.83 -9.02
N SER A 172 -4.41 19.97 -8.33
CA SER A 172 -3.85 21.19 -8.92
C SER A 172 -2.32 21.07 -8.91
N PRO A 173 -1.63 21.35 -10.03
CA PRO A 173 -0.18 21.27 -10.07
C PRO A 173 0.42 22.33 -9.14
N ALA A 174 0.89 21.92 -7.96
CA ALA A 174 1.57 22.80 -7.03
C ALA A 174 3.06 22.88 -7.36
N HIS A 175 3.58 24.10 -7.36
CA HIS A 175 4.99 24.50 -7.51
C HIS A 175 5.97 23.65 -6.70
N PRO A 176 7.26 23.60 -7.09
CA PRO A 176 8.27 22.79 -6.43
C PRO A 176 8.42 23.23 -4.97
N ALA A 177 7.82 22.48 -4.05
CA ALA A 177 7.95 22.73 -2.63
C ALA A 177 9.16 21.97 -2.08
N THR A 178 10.02 22.73 -1.43
CA THR A 178 11.19 22.35 -0.65
C THR A 178 11.08 20.98 0.01
N ALA A 179 12.09 20.14 -0.22
CA ALA A 179 12.25 18.80 0.32
C ALA A 179 12.02 18.76 1.84
N LEU A 180 10.80 18.40 2.25
CA LEU A 180 10.57 17.85 3.58
C LEU A 180 11.32 16.52 3.64
N LEU A 181 12.28 16.45 4.56
CA LEU A 181 13.31 15.43 4.62
C LEU A 181 12.70 14.00 4.59
N PRO A 182 13.30 13.09 3.80
CA PRO A 182 12.97 11.64 3.75
C PRO A 182 12.72 10.98 5.10
N ASP A 183 13.48 11.44 6.10
CA ASP A 183 13.69 10.75 7.37
C ASP A 183 12.49 10.84 8.31
N SER A 184 11.78 11.98 8.31
CA SER A 184 10.62 12.19 9.19
C SER A 184 9.44 11.28 8.81
N PHE A 185 9.25 11.01 7.51
CA PHE A 185 8.15 10.15 7.03
C PHE A 185 8.45 8.66 7.19
N ALA A 186 9.72 8.26 7.02
CA ALA A 186 10.15 6.91 7.35
C ALA A 186 9.97 6.64 8.85
N ALA A 187 10.36 7.58 9.70
CA ALA A 187 10.15 7.52 11.15
C ALA A 187 8.66 7.41 11.52
N LEU A 188 7.77 8.19 10.88
CA LEU A 188 6.32 8.10 11.13
C LEU A 188 5.72 6.76 10.70
N THR A 189 6.21 6.17 9.60
CA THR A 189 5.75 4.85 9.15
C THR A 189 6.23 3.75 10.10
N LEU A 190 7.50 3.81 10.51
CA LEU A 190 8.06 2.91 11.52
C LEU A 190 7.34 3.06 12.87
N LEU A 191 7.01 4.28 13.27
CA LEU A 191 6.25 4.57 14.48
C LEU A 191 4.82 4.00 14.39
N ALA A 192 4.12 4.19 13.27
CA ALA A 192 2.79 3.63 13.06
C ALA A 192 2.81 2.09 13.09
N LEU A 193 3.83 1.47 12.48
CA LEU A 193 4.06 0.03 12.55
C LEU A 193 4.38 -0.43 13.98
N ALA A 194 5.20 0.32 14.72
CA ALA A 194 5.52 0.03 16.12
C ALA A 194 4.29 0.17 17.03
N ILE A 195 3.45 1.17 16.82
CA ILE A 195 2.18 1.36 17.54
C ILE A 195 1.23 0.21 17.22
N ALA A 196 1.01 -0.10 15.93
CA ALA A 196 0.15 -1.22 15.53
C ALA A 196 0.68 -2.56 16.08
N GLY A 197 1.98 -2.78 16.04
CA GLY A 197 2.65 -3.94 16.60
C GLY A 197 2.55 -4.03 18.12
N ASN A 198 2.73 -2.93 18.85
CA ASN A 198 2.59 -2.89 20.31
C ASN A 198 1.13 -3.06 20.75
N LEU A 199 0.17 -2.46 20.04
CA LEU A 199 -1.26 -2.66 20.29
C LEU A 199 -1.67 -4.12 20.13
N TRP A 200 -1.05 -4.80 19.16
CA TRP A 200 -1.19 -6.24 18.98
C TRP A 200 -0.53 -7.05 20.11
N TYR A 201 0.72 -6.74 20.45
CA TYR A 201 1.53 -7.51 21.40
C TYR A 201 1.07 -7.35 22.86
N ASN A 202 0.63 -6.16 23.28
CA ASN A 202 0.23 -5.90 24.67
C ASN A 202 -1.05 -6.63 25.11
N ARG A 203 -1.91 -7.08 24.18
CA ARG A 203 -3.04 -7.97 24.53
C ARG A 203 -2.56 -9.35 25.00
N LYS A 204 -1.39 -9.82 24.56
CA LYS A 204 -0.84 -11.15 24.87
C LYS A 204 -0.21 -11.28 26.26
N ARG A 205 -0.03 -10.17 26.99
CA ARG A 205 0.54 -10.18 28.36
C ARG A 205 -0.50 -10.01 29.47
N THR A 206 -1.75 -9.69 29.11
CA THR A 206 -2.85 -9.40 30.05
C THR A 206 -3.89 -10.52 30.14
N LEU A 207 -3.61 -11.67 29.52
CA LEU A 207 -4.34 -12.94 29.62
C LEU A 207 -3.34 -14.00 30.08
#